data_AF-A0A350PI92-F1
#
_entry.id   AF-A0A350PI92-F1
#
_cell.length_a   1.000
_cell.length_b   1.000
_cell.length_c   1.000
_cell.angle_alpha   90.00
_cell.angle_beta   90.00
_cell.angle_gamma   90.00
#
_symmetry.space_group_name_H-M   'P 1'
#
loop_
_entity.id
_entity.type
_entity.pdbx_description
1 polymer ?
#
loop_
_entity_poly.entity_id
_entity_poly.type
_entity_poly.pdbx_seq_one_letter_code
_entity_poly.pdbx_strand_id
1 'polypeptide(L)'
;MTVSFIVDEEMKNWREIHDWMRTLSTAESMGNQKDAEVIPHEEKFDTATLIIMNSAYQPNIRVTVNELFPVGISGIQFSSVSVDTEPVVATATFAYTSYKVEDISNES
;
A
#
# COMPACT_ATOMS: atom_id res chain seq x y z
N MET A 1 -0.97 -6.44 -7.57
CA MET A 1 -0.68 -7.04 -6.25
C MET A 1 -1.74 -6.61 -5.27
N THR A 2 -2.14 -7.46 -4.34
CA THR A 2 -3.17 -7.14 -3.34
C THR A 2 -2.61 -7.39 -1.94
N VAL A 3 -2.77 -6.42 -1.04
CA VAL A 3 -2.31 -6.49 0.34
C VAL A 3 -3.49 -6.18 1.26
N SER A 4 -3.76 -7.08 2.20
CA SER A 4 -4.75 -6.85 3.26
C SER A 4 -4.03 -6.53 4.56
N PHE A 5 -4.49 -5.48 5.24
CA PHE A 5 -3.89 -5.01 6.48
C PHE A 5 -4.97 -4.64 7.50
N ILE A 6 -4.63 -4.76 8.78
CA ILE A 6 -5.47 -4.27 9.88
C ILE A 6 -5.39 -2.75 9.87
N VAL A 7 -6.54 -2.08 9.84
CA VAL A 7 -6.63 -0.64 9.88
C VAL A 7 -6.25 -0.17 11.27
N ASP A 8 -5.31 0.77 11.33
CA ASP A 8 -4.87 1.42 12.55
C ASP A 8 -6.03 2.18 13.22
N GLU A 9 -6.03 2.33 14.55
CA GLU A 9 -7.11 3.02 15.28
C GLU A 9 -7.25 4.48 14.83
N GLU A 10 -6.14 5.14 14.53
CA GLU A 10 -6.12 6.49 13.98
C GLU A 10 -6.26 6.46 12.46
N MET A 11 -6.49 5.31 11.83
CA MET A 11 -6.60 5.09 10.37
C MET A 11 -5.40 5.61 9.56
N LYS A 12 -4.22 5.76 10.18
CA LYS A 12 -3.05 6.37 9.54
C LYS A 12 -2.63 5.61 8.28
N ASN A 13 -2.47 4.30 8.40
CA ASN A 13 -2.09 3.43 7.29
C ASN A 13 -3.11 3.43 6.12
N TRP A 14 -4.41 3.46 6.41
CA TRP A 14 -5.44 3.56 5.38
C TRP A 14 -5.41 4.91 4.67
N ARG A 15 -5.27 6.01 5.44
CA ARG A 15 -5.21 7.37 4.90
C ARG A 15 -3.99 7.60 4.03
N GLU A 16 -2.83 7.07 4.40
CA GLU A 16 -1.61 7.19 3.60
C GLU A 16 -1.83 6.64 2.18
N ILE A 17 -2.44 5.46 2.04
CA ILE A 17 -2.73 4.88 0.72
C ILE A 17 -3.83 5.68 -0.01
N HIS A 18 -4.87 6.11 0.70
CA HIS A 18 -5.93 6.95 0.14
C HIS A 18 -5.39 8.27 -0.42
N ASP A 19 -4.56 8.95 0.36
CA ASP A 19 -3.99 10.25 0.00
C ASP A 19 -2.97 10.08 -1.12
N TRP A 20 -2.17 9.01 -1.12
CA TRP A 20 -1.31 8.66 -2.27
C TRP A 20 -2.12 8.46 -3.56
N MET A 21 -3.26 7.77 -3.52
CA MET A 21 -4.13 7.68 -4.71
C MET A 21 -4.67 9.05 -5.15
N ARG A 22 -5.01 9.93 -4.19
CA ARG A 22 -5.47 11.29 -4.49
C ARG A 22 -4.38 12.12 -5.15
N THR A 23 -3.13 12.04 -4.69
CA THR A 23 -2.00 12.74 -5.31
C THR A 23 -1.71 12.26 -6.73
N LEU A 24 -1.94 10.98 -7.02
CA LEU A 24 -1.83 10.43 -8.38
C LEU A 24 -2.98 10.87 -9.31
N SER A 25 -4.13 11.21 -8.75
CA SER A 25 -5.31 11.60 -9.51
C SER A 25 -5.29 13.08 -9.90
N THR A 26 -5.39 13.38 -11.18
CA THR A 26 -5.52 14.75 -11.69
C THR A 26 -6.95 15.30 -11.60
N ALA A 27 -7.89 14.51 -11.07
CA ALA A 27 -9.31 14.85 -11.09
C ALA A 27 -9.64 16.10 -10.25
N GLU A 28 -8.94 16.31 -9.13
CA GLU A 28 -9.18 17.47 -8.29
C GLU A 28 -8.44 18.74 -8.75
N SER A 29 -7.30 18.58 -9.42
CA SER A 29 -6.56 19.70 -10.01
C SER A 29 -7.24 20.30 -11.24
N MET A 30 -8.23 19.62 -11.84
CA MET A 30 -9.05 20.19 -12.92
C MET A 30 -10.01 21.29 -12.46
N GLY A 31 -10.39 21.34 -11.17
CA GLY A 31 -11.28 22.38 -10.63
C GLY A 31 -10.57 23.67 -10.24
N ASN A 32 -9.29 23.57 -9.86
CA ASN A 32 -8.46 24.68 -9.40
C ASN A 32 -7.14 24.70 -10.19
N GLN A 33 -7.23 25.12 -11.46
CA GLN A 33 -6.13 25.15 -12.44
C GLN A 33 -4.89 25.99 -12.01
N LYS A 34 -4.92 26.67 -10.86
CA LYS A 34 -3.84 27.53 -10.38
C LYS A 34 -2.80 26.83 -9.49
N ASP A 35 -3.12 25.67 -8.92
CA ASP A 35 -2.26 24.99 -7.93
C ASP A 35 -2.03 23.51 -8.29
N ALA A 36 -2.07 23.15 -9.58
CA ALA A 36 -1.69 21.81 -10.03
C ALA A 36 -0.17 21.65 -9.90
N GLU A 37 0.30 21.34 -8.68
CA GLU A 37 1.67 20.90 -8.46
C GLU A 37 1.91 19.64 -9.31
N VAL A 38 2.79 19.78 -10.30
CA VAL A 38 3.23 18.66 -11.11
C VAL A 38 4.14 17.82 -10.23
N ILE A 39 3.57 16.80 -9.60
CA ILE A 39 4.36 15.81 -8.84
C ILE A 39 5.35 15.17 -9.81
N PRO A 40 6.66 15.23 -9.52
CA PRO A 40 7.69 14.56 -10.33
C PRO A 40 7.36 13.09 -10.53
N HIS A 41 7.73 12.54 -11.68
CA HIS A 41 7.45 11.13 -12.00
C HIS A 41 7.98 10.19 -10.92
N GLU A 42 9.18 10.46 -10.40
CA GLU A 42 9.86 9.65 -9.38
C GLU A 42 9.12 9.64 -8.03
N GLU A 43 8.36 10.68 -7.70
CA GLU A 43 7.61 10.78 -6.44
C GLU A 43 6.24 10.08 -6.51
N LYS A 44 5.85 9.57 -7.69
CA LYS A 44 4.58 8.86 -7.90
C LYS A 44 4.66 7.38 -7.56
N PHE A 45 5.87 6.82 -7.57
CA PHE A 45 6.10 5.39 -7.44
C PHE A 45 6.99 5.11 -6.23
N ASP A 46 6.81 3.95 -5.64
CA ASP A 46 7.64 3.47 -4.54
C ASP A 46 8.15 2.05 -4.83
N THR A 47 9.09 1.57 -4.02
CA THR A 47 9.58 0.19 -4.08
C THR A 47 9.21 -0.54 -2.80
N ALA A 48 8.42 -1.60 -2.91
CA ALA A 48 8.06 -2.42 -1.75
C ALA A 48 8.95 -3.66 -1.64
N THR A 49 9.33 -4.01 -0.41
CA THR A 49 10.04 -5.25 -0.11
C THR A 49 9.20 -6.12 0.82
N LEU A 50 8.83 -7.30 0.36
CA LEU A 50 8.21 -8.34 1.17
C LEU A 50 9.28 -9.34 1.59
N ILE A 51 9.40 -9.57 2.89
CA ILE A 51 10.33 -10.54 3.46
C ILE A 51 9.52 -11.72 3.98
N ILE A 52 9.80 -12.91 3.46
CA ILE A 52 9.28 -14.17 3.98
C ILE A 52 10.32 -14.72 4.94
N MET A 53 9.85 -15.24 6.07
CA MET A 53 10.68 -15.77 7.15
C MET A 53 10.40 -17.26 7.33
N ASN A 54 11.42 -18.02 7.74
CA ASN A 54 11.26 -19.43 8.10
C ASN A 54 10.66 -19.61 9.51
N SER A 55 10.47 -20.86 9.93
CA SER A 55 9.92 -21.18 11.26
C SER A 55 10.79 -20.73 12.45
N ALA A 56 12.05 -20.36 12.20
CA ALA A 56 12.98 -19.82 13.19
C ALA A 56 13.06 -18.28 13.15
N TYR A 57 12.12 -17.61 12.47
CA TYR A 57 12.10 -16.15 12.27
C TYR A 57 13.36 -15.62 11.58
N GLN A 58 13.99 -16.42 10.72
CA GLN A 58 15.08 -15.95 9.88
C GLN A 58 14.55 -15.65 8.47
N PRO A 59 14.86 -14.48 7.89
CA PRO A 59 14.54 -14.17 6.50
C PRO A 59 15.09 -15.26 5.57
N ASN A 60 14.24 -15.81 4.71
CA ASN A 60 14.66 -16.82 3.74
C ASN A 60 14.37 -16.40 2.30
N ILE A 61 13.33 -15.59 2.07
CA ILE A 61 13.00 -15.10 0.72
C ILE A 61 12.72 -13.61 0.79
N ARG A 62 13.29 -12.86 -0.15
CA ARG A 62 13.00 -11.44 -0.38
C ARG A 62 12.26 -11.28 -1.71
N VAL A 63 11.13 -10.58 -1.69
CA VAL A 63 10.41 -10.18 -2.89
C VAL A 63 10.45 -8.66 -2.99
N THR A 64 11.13 -8.14 -4.00
CA THR A 64 11.23 -6.70 -4.26
C THR A 64 10.31 -6.35 -5.41
N VAL A 65 9.40 -5.41 -5.20
CA VAL A 65 8.42 -4.93 -6.19
C VAL A 65 8.75 -3.51 -6.56
N ASN A 66 9.10 -3.28 -7.83
CA ASN A 66 9.59 -1.99 -8.33
C ASN A 66 8.46 -1.18 -8.99
N GLU A 67 8.54 0.14 -8.82
CA GLU A 67 7.59 1.12 -9.35
C GLU A 67 6.14 0.80 -8.95
N LEU A 68 5.95 0.50 -7.67
CA LEU A 68 4.67 0.20 -7.05
C LEU A 68 3.87 1.49 -6.83
N PHE A 69 2.58 1.45 -7.15
CA PHE A 69 1.63 2.52 -6.79
C PHE A 69 0.22 1.97 -6.60
N PRO A 70 -0.61 2.58 -5.72
CA PRO A 70 -1.95 2.11 -5.45
C PRO A 70 -2.90 2.45 -6.59
N VAL A 71 -3.76 1.49 -6.94
CA VAL A 71 -4.83 1.65 -7.94
C VAL A 71 -6.23 1.44 -7.34
N GLY A 72 -6.30 1.05 -6.08
CA GLY A 72 -7.54 0.97 -5.34
C GLY A 72 -7.31 0.61 -3.87
N ILE A 73 -8.23 1.04 -3.01
CA ILE A 73 -8.33 0.61 -1.63
C ILE A 73 -9.78 0.28 -1.31
N SER A 74 -10.03 -0.75 -0.52
CA SER A 74 -11.38 -1.05 -0.06
C SER A 74 -11.87 0.05 0.89
N GLY A 75 -13.16 0.34 0.82
CA GLY A 75 -13.84 1.13 1.85
C GLY A 75 -13.82 0.41 3.20
N ILE A 76 -14.04 1.16 4.26
CA ILE A 76 -14.22 0.62 5.62
C ILE A 76 -15.70 0.54 5.92
N GLN A 77 -16.17 -0.65 6.33
CA GLN A 77 -17.55 -0.86 6.73
C GLN A 77 -17.72 -0.46 8.20
N PHE A 78 -18.52 0.57 8.45
CA PHE A 78 -18.90 0.96 9.80
C PHE A 78 -20.27 0.35 10.15
N SER A 79 -20.36 -0.35 11.28
CA SER A 79 -21.60 -0.93 11.81
C SER A 79 -21.62 -0.78 13.33
N SER A 80 -22.78 -0.44 13.88
CA SER A 80 -23.01 -0.32 15.34
C SER A 80 -23.59 -1.60 15.96
N VAL A 81 -23.75 -2.67 15.18
CA VAL A 81 -24.35 -3.93 15.63
C VAL A 81 -23.25 -4.80 16.26
N SER A 82 -23.27 -4.92 17.58
CA SER A 82 -22.22 -5.58 18.37
C SER A 82 -22.29 -7.11 18.30
N VAL A 83 -21.20 -7.74 17.86
CA VAL A 83 -20.80 -9.11 18.21
C VAL A 83 -19.29 -9.19 17.99
N ASP A 84 -18.53 -9.14 19.10
CA ASP A 84 -17.06 -9.06 19.17
C ASP A 84 -16.38 -7.92 18.38
N THR A 85 -15.31 -7.35 18.94
CA THR A 85 -14.51 -6.33 18.24
C THR A 85 -13.57 -7.03 17.26
N GLU A 86 -14.08 -7.45 16.12
CA GLU A 86 -13.26 -7.91 15.01
C GLU A 86 -12.38 -6.75 14.50
N PRO A 87 -11.08 -6.98 14.25
CA PRO A 87 -10.23 -5.95 13.69
C PRO A 87 -10.75 -5.53 12.31
N VAL A 88 -10.79 -4.23 12.07
CA VAL A 88 -11.15 -3.70 10.76
C VAL A 88 -10.03 -4.02 9.79
N VAL A 89 -10.33 -4.74 8.72
CA VAL A 89 -9.37 -5.08 7.66
C VAL A 89 -9.70 -4.33 6.39
N ALA A 90 -8.69 -3.70 5.80
CA ALA A 90 -8.78 -3.08 4.48
C ALA A 90 -7.86 -3.80 3.49
N THR A 91 -8.23 -3.75 2.22
CA THR A 91 -7.50 -4.34 1.12
C THR A 91 -7.07 -3.27 0.13
N ALA A 92 -5.76 -3.09 -0.05
CA ALA A 92 -5.19 -2.23 -1.07
C ALA A 92 -4.74 -3.05 -2.28
N THR A 93 -5.01 -2.53 -3.47
CA THR A 93 -4.57 -3.09 -4.74
C THR A 93 -3.57 -2.14 -5.38
N PHE A 94 -2.43 -2.70 -5.81
CA PHE A 94 -1.33 -1.97 -6.38
C PHE A 94 -0.99 -2.48 -7.78
N ALA A 95 -0.66 -1.55 -8.67
CA ALA A 95 0.03 -1.83 -9.92
C ALA A 95 1.54 -1.65 -9.72
N TYR A 96 2.33 -2.34 -10.54
CA TYR A 96 3.79 -2.30 -10.49
C TYR A 96 4.37 -2.64 -11.86
N THR A 97 5.62 -2.25 -12.09
CA THR A 97 6.32 -2.55 -13.35
C THR A 97 6.96 -3.93 -13.34
N SER A 98 7.64 -4.28 -12.26
CA SER A 98 8.31 -5.59 -12.14
C SER A 98 8.39 -6.05 -10.70
N TYR A 99 8.63 -7.35 -10.52
CA TYR A 99 9.01 -7.89 -9.22
C TYR A 99 10.16 -8.89 -9.38
N LYS A 100 10.98 -9.00 -8.34
CA LYS A 100 12.10 -9.94 -8.25
C LYS A 100 11.96 -10.77 -6.98
N VAL A 101 12.22 -12.07 -7.08
CA VAL A 101 12.22 -13.01 -5.96
C VAL A 101 13.63 -13.54 -5.76
N GLU A 102 14.14 -13.46 -4.54
CA GLU A 102 15.50 -13.84 -4.18
C GLU A 102 15.50 -14.74 -2.95
N ASP A 103 16.25 -15.85 -3.01
CA ASP A 103 16.57 -16.64 -1.82
C ASP A 103 17.70 -15.93 -1.07
N ILE A 104 17.40 -15.51 0.15
CA ILE A 104 18.33 -14.78 1.02
C ILE A 104 18.71 -15.59 2.27
N SER A 105 18.39 -16.88 2.29
CA SER A 105 18.68 -17.77 3.44
C SER A 105 20.18 -17.85 3.77
N ASN A 106 21.05 -17.51 2.81
CA ASN A 106 22.51 -17.56 2.94
C ASN A 106 23.18 -16.18 2.87
N GLU A 107 22.43 -15.08 2.83
CA GLU A 107 23.03 -13.73 2.93
C GLU A 107 23.52 -13.53 4.37
N SER A 108 24.84 -13.63 4.55
CA SER A 108 25.56 -13.46 5.83
C SER A 108 26.08 -12.03 5.97
#